data_AF-A0A957GPH9-F1
#
_entry.id   AF-A0A957GPH9-F1
#
_cell.length_a   1.000
_cell.length_b   1.000
_cell.length_c   1.000
_cell.angle_alpha   90.00
_cell.angle_beta   90.00
_cell.angle_gamma   90.00
#
_symmetry.space_group_name_H-M   'P 1'
#
loop_
_entity.id
_entity.type
_entity.pdbx_description
1 polymer ?
#
loop_
_entity_poly.entity_id
_entity_poly.type
_entity_poly.pdbx_seq_one_letter_code
_entity_poly.pdbx_strand_id
1 'polypeptide(L)'
;AEATAFWQERKLPNMPELATLAKELGYLPLAMEQAAAFMQVQQLPAADYLRWFREARDSLWAEEEAPTDYPKTVATTWQIGFEHARQRKGAAELLNLCCFLDPDGIPLDLIKQVATLEKSDFLKKSDFWLDEVVADERQLRLALTALRDYSLLRQAEDGTITLHRLVQTVARDRMGHERARAWVELAVDLLRKVYRHDQHDMSTWEA
;
A
#
# COMPACT_ATOMS: atom_id res chain seq x y z
N ALA A 1 -22.32 16.45 -6.94
CA ALA A 1 -23.30 15.36 -6.81
C ALA A 1 -22.58 14.05 -6.47
N GLU A 2 -21.66 13.58 -7.31
CA GLU A 2 -20.91 12.32 -7.11
C GLU A 2 -20.07 12.29 -5.82
N ALA A 3 -19.33 13.35 -5.52
CA ALA A 3 -18.52 13.39 -4.28
C ALA A 3 -19.38 13.33 -3.01
N THR A 4 -20.54 13.98 -3.00
CA THR A 4 -21.48 13.93 -1.86
C THR A 4 -22.04 12.52 -1.68
N ALA A 5 -22.40 11.84 -2.78
CA ALA A 5 -22.86 10.46 -2.74
C ALA A 5 -21.77 9.52 -2.21
N PHE A 6 -20.51 9.70 -2.66
CA PHE A 6 -19.37 8.93 -2.19
C PHE A 6 -19.16 8.99 -0.67
N TRP A 7 -19.27 10.18 -0.07
CA TRP A 7 -19.14 10.35 1.37
C TRP A 7 -20.32 9.75 2.15
N GLN A 8 -21.54 9.89 1.62
CA GLN A 8 -22.76 9.34 2.20
C GLN A 8 -22.77 7.81 2.23
N GLU A 9 -22.30 7.16 1.15
CA GLU A 9 -22.12 5.70 1.11
C GLU A 9 -21.19 5.21 2.22
N ARG A 10 -20.22 6.03 2.62
CA ARG A 10 -19.27 5.76 3.72
C ARG A 10 -19.74 6.29 5.07
N LYS A 11 -21.02 6.65 5.19
CA LYS A 11 -21.67 7.16 6.41
C LYS A 11 -20.97 8.40 7.00
N LEU A 12 -20.24 9.16 6.18
CA LEU A 12 -19.68 10.44 6.58
C LEU A 12 -20.75 11.53 6.40
N PRO A 13 -20.97 12.41 7.39
CA PRO A 13 -22.00 13.43 7.33
C PRO A 13 -21.68 14.44 6.22
N ASN A 14 -22.69 14.85 5.45
CA ASN A 14 -22.49 15.86 4.40
C ASN A 14 -22.16 17.22 5.03
N MET A 15 -20.89 17.61 5.01
CA MET A 15 -20.36 18.85 5.61
C MET A 15 -19.53 19.64 4.58
N PRO A 16 -19.47 20.99 4.68
CA PRO A 16 -18.69 21.84 3.76
C PRO A 16 -17.22 21.43 3.61
N GLU A 17 -16.62 20.92 4.68
CA GLU A 17 -15.25 20.44 4.74
C GLU A 17 -15.03 19.23 3.84
N LEU A 18 -15.98 18.31 3.73
CA LEU A 18 -15.88 17.15 2.83
C LEU A 18 -16.00 17.54 1.36
N ALA A 19 -16.77 18.59 1.05
CA ALA A 19 -16.81 19.15 -0.31
C ALA A 19 -15.47 19.82 -0.66
N THR A 20 -14.89 20.56 0.28
CA THR A 20 -13.56 21.18 0.13
C THR A 20 -12.48 20.11 -0.01
N LEU A 21 -12.54 19.07 0.82
CA LEU A 21 -11.61 17.95 0.79
C LEU A 21 -11.70 17.18 -0.53
N ALA A 22 -12.89 16.87 -1.03
CA ALA A 22 -13.05 16.22 -2.33
C ALA A 22 -12.41 17.04 -3.47
N LYS A 23 -12.57 18.36 -3.44
CA LYS A 23 -11.93 19.28 -4.39
C LYS A 23 -10.40 19.24 -4.25
N GLU A 24 -9.89 19.30 -3.02
CA GLU A 24 -8.44 19.23 -2.76
C GLU A 24 -7.83 17.86 -3.04
N LEU A 25 -8.62 16.79 -3.05
CA LEU A 25 -8.20 15.46 -3.50
C LEU A 25 -8.35 15.28 -5.02
N GLY A 26 -8.75 16.33 -5.74
CA GLY A 26 -8.95 16.31 -7.20
C GLY A 26 -10.12 15.43 -7.65
N TYR A 27 -11.08 15.15 -6.76
CA TYR A 27 -12.19 14.22 -6.98
C TYR A 27 -11.77 12.79 -7.38
N LEU A 28 -10.54 12.41 -7.03
CA LEU A 28 -10.02 11.08 -7.34
C LEU A 28 -10.63 10.07 -6.37
N PRO A 29 -11.44 9.09 -6.84
CA PRO A 29 -12.19 8.19 -5.95
C PRO A 29 -11.30 7.46 -4.94
N LEU A 30 -10.10 7.05 -5.37
CA LEU A 30 -9.13 6.38 -4.51
C LEU A 30 -8.57 7.31 -3.41
N ALA A 31 -8.21 8.55 -3.75
CA ALA A 31 -7.70 9.50 -2.77
C ALA A 31 -8.79 9.85 -1.74
N MET A 32 -10.04 9.94 -2.20
CA MET A 32 -11.20 10.11 -1.33
C MET A 32 -11.45 8.88 -0.44
N GLU A 33 -11.29 7.66 -0.96
CA GLU A 33 -11.44 6.42 -0.19
C GLU A 33 -10.43 6.34 0.94
N GLN A 34 -9.19 6.69 0.64
CA GLN A 34 -8.09 6.75 1.60
C GLN A 34 -8.34 7.79 2.69
N ALA A 35 -8.75 9.00 2.30
CA ALA A 35 -9.09 10.06 3.24
C ALA A 35 -10.25 9.65 4.16
N ALA A 36 -11.30 9.03 3.62
CA ALA A 36 -12.40 8.48 4.43
C ALA A 36 -11.90 7.42 5.40
N ALA A 37 -11.12 6.46 4.93
CA ALA A 37 -10.60 5.37 5.74
C ALA A 37 -9.73 5.91 6.89
N PHE A 38 -8.84 6.86 6.59
CA PHE A 38 -8.04 7.54 7.59
C PHE A 38 -8.89 8.22 8.67
N MET A 39 -9.86 9.04 8.25
CA MET A 39 -10.77 9.74 9.17
C MET A 39 -11.54 8.77 10.06
N GLN A 40 -12.00 7.64 9.51
CA GLN A 40 -12.73 6.63 10.27
C GLN A 40 -11.85 5.93 11.30
N VAL A 41 -10.65 5.49 10.90
CA VAL A 41 -9.70 4.77 11.77
C VAL A 41 -9.24 5.67 12.93
N GLN A 42 -8.92 6.93 12.63
CA GLN A 42 -8.45 7.89 13.62
C GLN A 42 -9.58 8.60 14.36
N GLN A 43 -10.85 8.32 14.01
CA GLN A 43 -12.01 9.08 14.47
C GLN A 43 -11.82 10.60 14.30
N LEU A 44 -11.14 10.98 13.21
CA LEU A 44 -10.69 12.34 12.96
C LEU A 44 -11.77 13.14 12.23
N PRO A 45 -12.18 14.32 12.73
CA PRO A 45 -13.08 15.21 12.01
C PRO A 45 -12.52 15.64 10.65
N ALA A 46 -13.40 15.85 9.67
CA ALA A 46 -13.00 16.25 8.31
C ALA A 46 -12.19 17.56 8.27
N ALA A 47 -12.49 18.50 9.18
CA ALA A 47 -11.75 19.75 9.32
C ALA A 47 -10.28 19.51 9.70
N ASP A 48 -10.04 18.59 10.65
CA ASP A 48 -8.70 18.27 11.13
C ASP A 48 -7.91 17.49 10.07
N TYR A 49 -8.54 16.53 9.40
CA TYR A 49 -7.89 15.83 8.28
C TYR A 49 -7.50 16.79 7.16
N LEU A 50 -8.40 17.72 6.78
CA LEU A 50 -8.11 18.72 5.77
C LEU A 50 -6.93 19.61 6.18
N ARG A 51 -6.80 19.95 7.46
CA ARG A 51 -5.63 20.68 7.98
C ARG A 51 -4.35 19.85 7.84
N TRP A 52 -4.33 18.61 8.33
CA TRP A 52 -3.15 17.74 8.24
C TRP A 52 -2.74 17.45 6.81
N PHE A 53 -3.73 17.27 5.93
CA PHE A 53 -3.50 17.11 4.51
C PHE A 53 -2.78 18.32 3.91
N ARG A 54 -3.20 19.54 4.25
CA ARG A 54 -2.53 20.76 3.78
C ARG A 54 -1.11 20.87 4.35
N GLU A 55 -0.91 20.60 5.64
CA GLU A 55 0.40 20.61 6.30
C GLU A 55 1.37 19.59 5.67
N ALA A 56 0.91 18.35 5.48
CA ALA A 56 1.70 17.30 4.86
C ALA A 56 2.01 17.63 3.38
N ARG A 57 1.06 18.21 2.64
CA ARG A 57 1.28 18.70 1.28
C ARG A 57 2.37 19.77 1.27
N ASP A 58 2.28 20.77 2.13
CA ASP A 58 3.25 21.87 2.15
C ASP A 58 4.65 21.37 2.57
N SER A 59 4.73 20.39 3.48
CA SER A 59 6.00 19.74 3.87
C SER A 59 6.61 18.85 2.77
N LEU A 60 5.79 18.10 2.03
CA LEU A 60 6.24 17.25 0.92
C LEU A 60 6.90 18.05 -0.20
N TRP A 61 6.41 19.28 -0.42
CA TRP A 61 6.82 20.12 -1.55
C TRP A 61 7.72 21.28 -1.14
N ALA A 62 8.22 21.28 0.09
CA ALA A 62 9.24 22.22 0.53
C ALA A 62 10.64 21.88 -0.01
N GLU A 63 10.89 20.62 -0.40
CA GLU A 63 12.24 20.11 -0.72
C GLU A 63 12.44 19.60 -2.16
N GLU A 64 11.40 19.25 -2.95
CA GLU A 64 11.58 18.76 -4.35
C GLU A 64 10.44 19.14 -5.33
N GLU A 65 10.80 19.32 -6.61
CA GLU A 65 9.83 19.39 -7.71
C GLU A 65 9.14 18.03 -7.90
N ALA A 66 7.81 18.00 -7.81
CA ALA A 66 7.03 16.78 -7.97
C ALA A 66 7.37 16.06 -9.29
N PRO A 67 7.37 14.71 -9.32
CA PRO A 67 7.32 13.96 -10.57
C PRO A 67 6.16 14.50 -11.42
N THR A 68 6.47 14.92 -12.65
CA THR A 68 5.56 15.69 -13.53
C THR A 68 4.23 14.98 -13.85
N ASP A 69 4.14 13.68 -13.57
CA ASP A 69 3.04 12.82 -14.03
C ASP A 69 2.00 12.46 -12.95
N TYR A 70 2.10 12.97 -11.71
CA TYR A 70 1.11 12.64 -10.68
C TYR A 70 0.54 13.85 -9.90
N PRO A 71 -0.79 13.94 -9.69
CA PRO A 71 -1.38 14.99 -8.87
C PRO A 71 -0.80 15.01 -7.46
N LYS A 72 -0.21 16.15 -7.08
CA LYS A 72 0.39 16.43 -5.76
C LYS A 72 -0.49 16.05 -4.57
N THR A 73 -1.80 16.11 -4.78
CA THR A 73 -2.85 15.83 -3.80
C THR A 73 -2.87 14.37 -3.37
N VAL A 74 -2.40 13.47 -4.21
CA VAL A 74 -2.50 12.05 -3.99
C VAL A 74 -1.29 11.50 -3.23
N ALA A 75 -0.08 12.01 -3.51
CA ALA A 75 1.13 11.66 -2.79
C ALA A 75 0.99 11.96 -1.28
N THR A 76 0.38 13.09 -0.94
CA THR A 76 0.12 13.49 0.44
C THR A 76 -0.80 12.53 1.20
N THR A 77 -1.88 12.07 0.58
CA THR A 77 -2.80 11.13 1.22
C THR A 77 -2.12 9.81 1.57
N TRP A 78 -1.25 9.30 0.69
CA TRP A 78 -0.54 8.06 1.00
C TRP A 78 0.61 8.20 1.94
N GLN A 79 1.28 9.36 2.00
CA GLN A 79 2.33 9.56 2.99
C GLN A 79 1.82 9.22 4.40
N ILE A 80 0.64 9.71 4.74
CA ILE A 80 0.02 9.47 6.04
C ILE A 80 -0.25 7.98 6.26
N GLY A 81 -0.88 7.29 5.29
CA GLY A 81 -1.11 5.84 5.38
C GLY A 81 0.20 5.04 5.50
N PHE A 82 1.22 5.44 4.74
CA PHE A 82 2.54 4.81 4.77
C PHE A 82 3.26 5.01 6.11
N GLU A 83 3.11 6.16 6.75
CA GLU A 83 3.66 6.41 8.09
C GLU A 83 3.00 5.51 9.15
N HIS A 84 1.69 5.33 9.09
CA HIS A 84 1.01 4.39 9.97
C HIS A 84 1.39 2.93 9.70
N ALA A 85 1.53 2.54 8.43
CA ALA A 85 2.03 1.21 8.09
C ALA A 85 3.41 0.93 8.72
N ARG A 86 4.30 1.93 8.79
CA ARG A 86 5.61 1.80 9.42
C ARG A 86 5.56 1.58 10.94
N GLN A 87 4.47 1.96 11.60
CA GLN A 87 4.30 1.73 13.04
C GLN A 87 3.99 0.26 13.35
N ARG A 88 3.61 -0.53 12.34
CA ARG A 88 3.29 -1.95 12.49
C ARG A 88 4.40 -2.81 11.89
N LYS A 89 4.99 -3.66 12.74
CA LYS A 89 6.04 -4.63 12.37
C LYS A 89 5.65 -5.41 11.10
N GLY A 90 6.48 -5.34 10.05
CA GLY A 90 6.30 -6.05 8.79
C GLY A 90 5.27 -5.47 7.81
N ALA A 91 4.47 -4.47 8.20
CA ALA A 91 3.43 -3.95 7.31
C ALA A 91 4.02 -3.11 6.16
N ALA A 92 5.01 -2.27 6.44
CA ALA A 92 5.72 -1.53 5.40
C ALA A 92 6.46 -2.49 4.45
N GLU A 93 7.08 -3.53 4.97
CA GLU A 93 7.75 -4.58 4.19
C GLU A 93 6.78 -5.34 3.29
N LEU A 94 5.62 -5.73 3.84
CA LEU A 94 4.57 -6.41 3.09
C LEU A 94 4.07 -5.54 1.93
N LEU A 95 3.76 -4.27 2.22
CA LEU A 95 3.40 -3.29 1.21
C LEU A 95 4.47 -3.18 0.12
N ASN A 96 5.74 -3.03 0.52
CA ASN A 96 6.83 -2.83 -0.42
C ASN A 96 7.00 -4.02 -1.37
N LEU A 97 6.94 -5.25 -0.86
CA LEU A 97 6.96 -6.45 -1.68
C LEU A 97 5.80 -6.45 -2.69
N CYS A 98 4.58 -6.21 -2.21
CA CYS A 98 3.39 -6.18 -3.06
C CYS A 98 3.44 -5.08 -4.13
N CYS A 99 4.25 -4.04 -3.98
CA CYS A 99 4.41 -2.98 -5.00
C CYS A 99 5.15 -3.44 -6.27
N PHE A 100 5.80 -4.60 -6.23
CA PHE A 100 6.51 -5.19 -7.37
C PHE A 100 5.85 -6.45 -7.91
N LEU A 101 4.65 -6.78 -7.39
CA LEU A 101 3.81 -7.87 -7.88
C LEU A 101 2.63 -7.33 -8.69
N ASP A 102 1.82 -8.23 -9.25
CA ASP A 102 0.59 -7.86 -9.95
C ASP A 102 -0.31 -6.98 -9.07
N PRO A 103 -0.91 -5.90 -9.59
CA PRO A 103 -1.74 -5.02 -8.79
C PRO A 103 -3.05 -5.65 -8.29
N ASP A 104 -3.61 -6.62 -9.02
CA ASP A 104 -5.00 -7.05 -8.82
C ASP A 104 -5.11 -8.50 -8.29
N GLY A 105 -4.09 -9.33 -8.50
CA GLY A 105 -4.14 -10.76 -8.20
C GLY A 105 -2.92 -11.31 -7.47
N ILE A 106 -2.59 -10.78 -6.28
CA ILE A 106 -1.50 -11.31 -5.45
C ILE A 106 -2.05 -12.37 -4.48
N PRO A 107 -1.75 -13.67 -4.65
CA PRO A 107 -2.21 -14.68 -3.70
C PRO A 107 -1.52 -14.50 -2.35
N LEU A 108 -2.26 -14.47 -1.23
CA LEU A 108 -1.64 -14.38 0.10
C LEU A 108 -0.68 -15.55 0.36
N ASP A 109 -0.96 -16.73 -0.18
CA ASP A 109 -0.10 -17.90 -0.01
C ASP A 109 1.24 -17.76 -0.76
N LEU A 110 1.30 -16.97 -1.85
CA LEU A 110 2.57 -16.58 -2.47
C LEU A 110 3.41 -15.77 -1.48
N ILE A 111 2.82 -14.77 -0.81
CA ILE A 111 3.50 -13.93 0.17
C ILE A 111 4.03 -14.75 1.36
N LYS A 112 3.27 -15.75 1.84
CA LYS A 112 3.71 -16.63 2.94
C LYS A 112 5.00 -17.40 2.61
N GLN A 113 5.29 -17.64 1.33
CA GLN A 113 6.53 -18.33 0.93
C GLN A 113 7.80 -17.53 1.25
N VAL A 114 7.70 -16.22 1.54
CA VAL A 114 8.83 -15.40 2.00
C VAL A 114 9.49 -15.98 3.25
N ALA A 115 8.71 -16.61 4.16
CA ALA A 115 9.23 -17.26 5.36
C ALA A 115 10.24 -18.40 5.07
N THR A 116 10.26 -18.88 3.83
CA THR A 116 11.03 -20.05 3.41
C THR A 116 12.15 -19.70 2.42
N LEU A 117 12.32 -18.42 2.07
CA LEU A 117 13.36 -17.96 1.15
C LEU A 117 14.66 -17.69 1.90
N GLU A 118 15.79 -17.98 1.24
CA GLU A 118 17.06 -17.42 1.67
C GLU A 118 17.08 -15.93 1.30
N LYS A 119 17.25 -15.06 2.29
CA LYS A 119 17.27 -13.61 2.08
C LYS A 119 18.58 -13.17 1.44
N SER A 120 18.52 -12.12 0.62
CA SER A 120 19.72 -11.38 0.22
C SER A 120 20.33 -10.65 1.43
N ASP A 121 21.63 -10.38 1.40
CA ASP A 121 22.34 -9.69 2.49
C ASP A 121 21.77 -8.29 2.76
N PHE A 122 21.15 -7.66 1.76
CA PHE A 122 20.47 -6.37 1.90
C PHE A 122 19.24 -6.44 2.84
N LEU A 123 18.52 -7.57 2.83
CA LEU A 123 17.32 -7.81 3.64
C LEU A 123 17.61 -8.57 4.94
N LYS A 124 18.86 -8.96 5.19
CA LYS A 124 19.33 -9.51 6.48
C LYS A 124 19.62 -8.43 7.53
N LYS A 125 19.38 -7.16 7.23
CA LYS A 125 19.53 -6.06 8.20
C LYS A 125 18.58 -6.27 9.38
N SER A 126 19.00 -5.81 10.56
CA SER A 126 18.32 -5.99 11.85
C SER A 126 16.87 -5.49 11.94
N ASP A 127 16.43 -4.70 10.95
CA ASP A 127 15.11 -4.06 10.94
C ASP A 127 14.16 -4.63 9.89
N PHE A 128 14.46 -5.81 9.32
CA PHE A 128 13.60 -6.48 8.35
C PHE A 128 12.85 -7.66 8.98
N TRP A 129 11.53 -7.56 9.04
CA TRP A 129 10.71 -8.48 9.83
C TRP A 129 9.75 -9.35 9.01
N LEU A 130 9.79 -9.26 7.69
CA LEU A 130 8.71 -9.83 6.85
C LEU A 130 8.59 -11.34 6.96
N ASP A 131 9.68 -12.08 7.02
CA ASP A 131 9.71 -13.54 7.19
C ASP A 131 9.10 -14.00 8.52
N GLU A 132 9.46 -13.35 9.62
CA GLU A 132 8.85 -13.62 10.93
C GLU A 132 7.36 -13.30 10.90
N VAL A 133 7.00 -12.18 10.29
CA VAL A 133 5.61 -11.70 10.22
C VAL A 133 4.75 -12.60 9.36
N VAL A 134 5.26 -13.09 8.22
CA VAL A 134 4.48 -13.99 7.34
C VAL A 134 4.42 -15.43 7.87
N ALA A 135 5.36 -15.84 8.74
CA ALA A 135 5.35 -17.14 9.40
C ALA A 135 4.38 -17.20 10.61
N ASP A 136 4.09 -16.07 11.25
CA ASP A 136 3.13 -15.97 12.36
C ASP A 136 1.79 -15.42 11.85
N GLU A 137 0.74 -16.27 11.84
CA GLU A 137 -0.59 -15.90 11.35
C GLU A 137 -1.17 -14.64 12.02
N ARG A 138 -0.93 -14.46 13.32
CA ARG A 138 -1.44 -13.31 14.07
C ARG A 138 -0.68 -12.05 13.67
N GLN A 139 0.64 -12.12 13.51
CA GLN A 139 1.43 -10.97 13.07
C GLN A 139 1.06 -10.57 11.65
N LEU A 140 0.94 -11.53 10.73
CA LEU A 140 0.51 -11.32 9.36
C LEU A 140 -0.87 -10.65 9.30
N ARG A 141 -1.84 -11.17 10.06
CA ARG A 141 -3.19 -10.60 10.15
C ARG A 141 -3.15 -9.14 10.58
N LEU A 142 -2.39 -8.83 11.63
CA LEU A 142 -2.29 -7.46 12.13
C LEU A 142 -1.54 -6.53 11.15
N ALA A 143 -0.57 -7.04 10.38
CA ALA A 143 0.09 -6.27 9.32
C ALA A 143 -0.88 -5.97 8.15
N LEU A 144 -1.65 -6.97 7.71
CA LEU A 144 -2.70 -6.82 6.71
C LEU A 144 -3.78 -5.84 7.18
N THR A 145 -4.22 -5.92 8.45
CA THR A 145 -5.16 -4.97 9.05
C THR A 145 -4.60 -3.55 8.99
N ALA A 146 -3.37 -3.31 9.41
CA ALA A 146 -2.76 -1.97 9.36
C ALA A 146 -2.74 -1.38 7.94
N LEU A 147 -2.55 -2.19 6.90
CA LEU A 147 -2.58 -1.73 5.51
C LEU A 147 -4.02 -1.51 5.00
N ARG A 148 -4.97 -2.36 5.41
CA ARG A 148 -6.40 -2.27 5.05
C ARG A 148 -7.09 -1.09 5.70
N ASP A 149 -6.75 -0.78 6.95
CA ASP A 149 -7.32 0.32 7.73
C ASP A 149 -7.14 1.66 6.99
N TYR A 150 -6.03 1.81 6.26
CA TYR A 150 -5.77 2.97 5.41
C TYR A 150 -5.99 2.69 3.93
N SER A 151 -6.73 1.64 3.56
CA SER A 151 -7.04 1.28 2.17
C SER A 151 -5.82 1.09 1.24
N LEU A 152 -4.60 0.92 1.79
CA LEU A 152 -3.36 0.77 1.01
C LEU A 152 -3.33 -0.56 0.24
N LEU A 153 -4.07 -1.55 0.75
CA LEU A 153 -4.42 -2.77 0.04
C LEU A 153 -5.85 -3.18 0.35
N ARG A 154 -6.41 -4.02 -0.52
CA ARG A 154 -7.63 -4.79 -0.26
C ARG A 154 -7.28 -6.26 -0.20
N GLN A 155 -8.12 -7.01 0.51
CA GLN A 155 -8.03 -8.46 0.58
C GLN A 155 -9.43 -9.04 0.32
N ALA A 156 -9.53 -9.89 -0.69
CA ALA A 156 -10.75 -10.63 -1.01
C ALA A 156 -10.94 -11.82 -0.06
N GLU A 157 -12.13 -12.43 -0.10
CA GLU A 157 -12.48 -13.56 0.79
C GLU A 157 -11.62 -14.80 0.55
N ASP A 158 -11.20 -15.02 -0.70
CA ASP A 158 -10.28 -16.09 -1.12
C ASP A 158 -8.82 -15.83 -0.70
N GLY A 159 -8.54 -14.69 -0.07
CA GLY A 159 -7.20 -14.29 0.33
C GLY A 159 -6.41 -13.53 -0.74
N THR A 160 -6.97 -13.26 -1.91
CA THR A 160 -6.31 -12.46 -2.95
C THR A 160 -6.12 -11.03 -2.46
N ILE A 161 -4.89 -10.53 -2.57
CA ILE A 161 -4.51 -9.15 -2.25
C ILE A 161 -4.52 -8.31 -3.52
N THR A 162 -5.12 -7.13 -3.43
CA THR A 162 -5.12 -6.11 -4.49
C THR A 162 -4.49 -4.83 -3.95
N LEU A 163 -3.49 -4.31 -4.66
CA LEU A 163 -2.92 -2.98 -4.45
C LEU A 163 -3.24 -2.13 -5.66
N HIS A 164 -3.85 -0.97 -5.42
CA HIS A 164 -4.09 -0.06 -6.52
C HIS A 164 -2.75 0.33 -7.18
N ARG A 165 -2.66 0.20 -8.52
CA ARG A 165 -1.42 0.44 -9.32
C ARG A 165 -0.69 1.71 -8.94
N LEU A 166 -1.47 2.71 -8.59
CA LEU A 166 -0.97 4.00 -8.21
C LEU A 166 -0.35 4.08 -6.81
N VAL A 167 -0.91 3.35 -5.83
CA VAL A 167 -0.25 3.14 -4.53
C VAL A 167 1.10 2.47 -4.77
N GLN A 168 1.16 1.48 -5.66
CA GLN A 168 2.43 0.83 -6.03
C GLN A 168 3.41 1.82 -6.67
N THR A 169 2.94 2.68 -7.58
CA THR A 169 3.80 3.71 -8.21
C THR A 169 4.39 4.66 -7.17
N VAL A 170 3.57 5.24 -6.29
CA VAL A 170 4.08 6.18 -5.28
C VAL A 170 4.97 5.49 -4.25
N ALA A 171 4.62 4.27 -3.82
CA ALA A 171 5.48 3.52 -2.91
C ALA A 171 6.85 3.24 -3.53
N ARG A 172 6.91 2.85 -4.82
CA ARG A 172 8.15 2.60 -5.55
C ARG A 172 9.00 3.84 -5.71
N ASP A 173 8.39 4.96 -6.07
CA ASP A 173 9.07 6.25 -6.25
C ASP A 173 9.79 6.70 -4.96
N ARG A 174 9.13 6.50 -3.81
CA ARG A 174 9.70 6.82 -2.49
C ARG A 174 10.82 5.88 -2.02
N MET A 175 11.02 4.73 -2.65
CA MET A 175 11.98 3.73 -2.16
C MET A 175 13.42 4.02 -2.55
N GLY A 176 13.68 4.88 -3.53
CA GLY A 176 15.02 5.07 -4.09
C GLY A 176 15.53 3.80 -4.80
N HIS A 177 16.50 3.97 -5.71
CA HIS A 177 16.88 2.91 -6.65
C HIS A 177 17.41 1.62 -5.99
N GLU A 178 18.29 1.74 -4.99
CA GLU A 178 18.92 0.57 -4.36
C GLU A 178 17.90 -0.29 -3.60
N ARG A 179 17.00 0.35 -2.85
CA ARG A 179 15.97 -0.36 -2.09
C ARG A 179 14.95 -1.00 -3.02
N ALA A 180 14.52 -0.27 -4.06
CA ALA A 180 13.62 -0.80 -5.07
C ALA A 180 14.20 -2.06 -5.73
N ARG A 181 15.49 -2.04 -6.08
CA ARG A 181 16.18 -3.21 -6.64
C ARG A 181 16.12 -4.42 -5.72
N ALA A 182 16.41 -4.27 -4.43
CA ALA A 182 16.37 -5.37 -3.48
C ALA A 182 14.96 -5.99 -3.33
N TRP A 183 13.91 -5.16 -3.40
CA TRP A 183 12.52 -5.65 -3.37
C TRP A 183 12.12 -6.38 -4.66
N VAL A 184 12.59 -5.91 -5.82
CA VAL A 184 12.40 -6.62 -7.11
C VAL A 184 13.09 -7.98 -7.06
N GLU A 185 14.33 -8.05 -6.58
CA GLU A 185 15.07 -9.31 -6.45
C GLU A 185 14.31 -10.30 -5.56
N LEU A 186 13.79 -9.86 -4.39
CA LEU A 186 12.95 -10.69 -3.53
C LEU A 186 11.67 -11.17 -4.24
N ALA A 187 10.97 -10.28 -4.95
CA ALA A 187 9.75 -10.64 -5.67
C ALA A 187 10.03 -11.68 -6.77
N VAL A 188 11.13 -11.53 -7.50
CA VAL A 188 11.57 -12.48 -8.53
C VAL A 188 11.91 -13.84 -7.91
N ASP A 189 12.64 -13.87 -6.80
CA ASP A 189 12.99 -15.12 -6.12
C ASP A 189 11.76 -15.83 -5.55
N LEU A 190 10.78 -15.07 -5.06
CA LEU A 190 9.48 -15.58 -4.63
C LEU A 190 8.73 -16.25 -5.78
N LEU A 191 8.63 -15.56 -6.93
CA LEU A 191 7.97 -16.08 -8.11
C LEU A 191 8.69 -17.33 -8.64
N ARG A 192 10.03 -17.33 -8.73
CA ARG A 192 10.82 -18.50 -9.16
C ARG A 192 10.61 -19.72 -8.25
N LYS A 193 10.44 -19.49 -6.95
CA LYS A 193 10.24 -20.57 -5.98
C LYS A 193 8.88 -21.24 -6.16
N VAL A 194 7.82 -20.46 -6.39
CA VAL A 194 6.45 -20.95 -6.52
C VAL A 194 6.18 -21.47 -7.91
N TYR A 195 6.52 -20.68 -8.93
CA TYR A 195 6.37 -21.03 -10.32
C TYR A 195 7.66 -21.69 -10.81
N ARG A 196 7.87 -22.95 -10.40
CA ARG A 196 8.93 -23.84 -10.93
C ARG A 196 8.55 -24.45 -12.26
N HIS A 197 7.83 -23.71 -13.10
CA HIS A 197 7.52 -24.16 -14.44
C HIS A 197 8.66 -23.71 -15.34
N ASP A 198 9.39 -24.66 -15.89
CA ASP A 198 10.29 -24.33 -16.98
C ASP A 198 9.41 -24.03 -18.20
N GLN A 199 9.47 -22.78 -18.66
CA GLN A 199 8.76 -22.35 -19.86
C GLN A 199 9.20 -23.11 -21.13
N HIS A 200 10.33 -23.82 -21.07
CA HIS A 200 10.82 -24.71 -22.14
C HIS A 200 10.53 -26.19 -21.88
N ASP A 201 9.96 -26.56 -20.73
CA ASP A 201 9.55 -27.92 -20.42
C ASP A 201 8.08 -27.96 -19.97
N MET A 202 7.20 -28.23 -20.94
CA MET A 202 5.76 -28.36 -20.75
C MET A 202 5.36 -29.49 -19.79
N SER A 203 6.25 -30.43 -19.47
CA SER A 203 5.98 -31.49 -18.48
C SER A 203 5.93 -30.98 -17.04
N THR A 204 6.44 -29.77 -16.81
CA THR A 204 6.41 -29.12 -15.50
C THR A 204 5.12 -28.36 -15.23
N TRP A 205 4.22 -28.21 -16.22
CA TRP A 205 2.98 -27.45 -16.09
C TRP A 205 1.87 -28.38 -15.57
N GLU A 206 1.09 -27.94 -14.56
CA GLU A 206 -0.06 -28.72 -14.10
C GLU A 206 -1.16 -28.77 -15.17
N ALA A 207 -1.80 -29.93 -15.29
CA ALA A 207 -2.76 -30.29 -16.35
C ALA A 207 -4.16 -29.70 -16.16
#